data_AF-A0A8T6N6C9-F1
#
_entry.id   AF-A0A8T6N6C9-F1
#
_cell.length_a   1.000
_cell.length_b   1.000
_cell.length_c   1.000
_cell.angle_alpha   90.00
_cell.angle_beta   90.00
_cell.angle_gamma   90.00
#
_symmetry.space_group_name_H-M   'P 1'
#
loop_
_entity.id
_entity.type
_entity.pdbx_description
1 polymer ?
#
loop_
_entity_poly.entity_id
_entity_poly.type
_entity_poly.pdbx_seq_one_letter_code
_entity_poly.pdbx_strand_id
1 'polypeptide(L)'
;MEEEVVAEEEANEEVVKLQTELEEAYNTVKSLQSTINEVNLLNAKLLYANRLFRAYNLNNEQKAKVVENLDRTTSVREVKLVYATLAESMNFTGTEKRTKKVVAEAASKPVASTAPAKEIISENTNTLAERFKQLANIK
;
A
#
# COMPACT_ATOMS: atom_id res chain seq x y z
N MET A 1 -16.36 -74.38 -4.71
CA MET A 1 -17.62 -73.69 -5.04
C MET A 1 -18.01 -72.74 -3.93
N GLU A 2 -18.50 -73.16 -2.75
CA GLU A 2 -18.88 -72.20 -1.68
C GLU A 2 -17.73 -71.29 -1.23
N GLU A 3 -16.53 -71.83 -1.00
CA GLU A 3 -15.35 -71.06 -0.58
C GLU A 3 -14.85 -70.06 -1.65
N GLU A 4 -15.12 -70.36 -2.93
CA GLU A 4 -14.76 -69.52 -4.08
C GLU A 4 -15.77 -68.37 -4.25
N VAL A 5 -17.06 -68.62 -3.98
CA VAL A 5 -18.11 -67.59 -3.99
C VAL A 5 -17.91 -66.58 -2.87
N VAL A 6 -17.51 -67.04 -1.67
CA VAL A 6 -17.22 -66.15 -0.51
C VAL A 6 -16.03 -65.23 -0.79
N ALA A 7 -14.96 -65.75 -1.40
CA ALA A 7 -13.81 -64.93 -1.77
C ALA A 7 -14.13 -63.88 -2.86
N GLU A 8 -15.03 -64.20 -3.79
CA GLU A 8 -15.50 -63.29 -4.83
C GLU A 8 -16.40 -62.17 -4.27
N GLU A 9 -17.23 -62.49 -3.28
CA GLU A 9 -18.05 -61.52 -2.55
C GLU A 9 -17.18 -60.56 -1.71
N GLU A 10 -16.19 -61.07 -0.97
CA GLU A 10 -15.26 -60.25 -0.18
C GLU A 10 -14.42 -59.30 -1.07
N ALA A 11 -13.94 -59.78 -2.22
CA ALA A 11 -13.22 -58.95 -3.19
C ALA A 11 -14.11 -57.85 -3.79
N ASN A 12 -15.38 -58.15 -4.09
CA ASN A 12 -16.33 -57.15 -4.55
C ASN A 12 -16.61 -56.09 -3.48
N GLU A 13 -16.76 -56.49 -2.22
CA GLU A 13 -16.92 -55.53 -1.11
C GLU A 13 -15.71 -54.62 -0.96
N GLU A 14 -14.49 -55.14 -1.09
CA GLU A 14 -13.26 -54.35 -1.02
C GLU A 14 -13.16 -53.37 -2.21
N VAL A 15 -13.51 -53.80 -3.42
CA VAL A 15 -13.56 -52.92 -4.60
C VAL A 15 -14.59 -51.81 -4.42
N VAL A 16 -15.78 -52.11 -3.88
CA VAL A 16 -16.80 -51.11 -3.59
C VAL A 16 -16.30 -50.11 -2.54
N LYS A 17 -15.69 -50.58 -1.45
CA LYS A 17 -15.09 -49.72 -0.41
C LYS A 17 -14.03 -48.79 -1.00
N LEU A 18 -13.11 -49.31 -1.81
CA LEU A 18 -12.06 -48.52 -2.47
C LEU A 18 -12.63 -47.50 -3.46
N GLN A 19 -13.69 -47.86 -4.20
CA GLN A 19 -14.38 -46.91 -5.09
C GLN A 19 -15.05 -45.77 -4.30
N THR A 20 -15.68 -46.09 -3.17
CA THR A 20 -16.30 -45.06 -2.32
C THR A 20 -15.26 -44.11 -1.72
N GLU A 21 -14.14 -44.63 -1.21
CA GLU A 21 -13.05 -43.81 -0.66
C GLU A 21 -12.42 -42.92 -1.74
N LEU A 22 -12.26 -43.45 -2.95
CA LEU A 22 -11.75 -42.70 -4.09
C LEU A 22 -12.71 -41.59 -4.50
N GLU A 23 -14.02 -41.84 -4.53
CA GLU A 23 -15.03 -40.82 -4.82
C GLU A 23 -15.04 -39.71 -3.75
N GLU A 24 -14.97 -40.08 -2.47
CA GLU A 24 -14.84 -39.14 -1.36
C GLU A 24 -13.57 -38.29 -1.51
N ALA A 25 -12.42 -38.91 -1.82
CA ALA A 25 -11.18 -38.21 -2.05
C ALA A 25 -11.31 -37.19 -3.21
N TYR A 26 -11.90 -37.57 -4.34
CA TYR A 26 -12.14 -36.63 -5.45
C TYR A 26 -13.08 -35.48 -5.06
N ASN A 27 -14.09 -35.75 -4.24
CA ASN A 27 -15.00 -34.72 -3.75
C ASN A 27 -14.29 -33.73 -2.83
N THR A 28 -13.40 -34.21 -1.94
CA THR A 28 -12.57 -33.31 -1.12
C THR A 28 -11.64 -32.45 -1.98
N VAL A 29 -11.00 -33.03 -3.00
CA VAL A 29 -10.12 -32.30 -3.92
C VAL A 29 -10.88 -31.21 -4.67
N LYS A 30 -12.08 -31.52 -5.19
CA LYS A 30 -12.94 -30.53 -5.86
C LYS A 30 -13.34 -29.38 -4.91
N SER A 31 -13.68 -29.70 -3.66
CA SER A 31 -13.99 -28.71 -2.64
C SER A 31 -12.80 -27.78 -2.37
N LEU A 32 -11.62 -28.35 -2.12
CA LEU A 32 -10.39 -27.59 -1.90
C LEU A 32 -10.03 -26.71 -3.10
N GLN A 33 -10.17 -27.24 -4.31
CA GLN A 33 -9.94 -26.49 -5.54
C GLN A 33 -10.89 -25.28 -5.65
N SER A 34 -12.17 -25.45 -5.30
CA SER A 34 -13.15 -24.37 -5.26
C SER A 34 -12.73 -23.27 -4.28
N THR A 35 -12.36 -23.66 -3.05
CA THR A 35 -11.88 -22.71 -2.02
C THR A 35 -10.63 -21.96 -2.48
N ILE A 36 -9.67 -22.65 -3.10
CA ILE A 36 -8.45 -22.02 -3.63
C ILE A 36 -8.79 -21.00 -4.71
N ASN A 37 -9.71 -21.33 -5.62
CA ASN A 37 -10.13 -20.42 -6.68
C ASN A 37 -10.83 -19.16 -6.12
N GLU A 38 -11.67 -19.34 -5.10
CA GLU A 38 -12.33 -18.23 -4.41
C GLU A 38 -11.33 -17.34 -3.69
N VAL A 39 -10.40 -17.93 -2.92
CA VAL A 39 -9.32 -17.21 -2.23
C VAL A 39 -8.45 -16.45 -3.24
N ASN A 40 -8.14 -17.05 -4.38
CA ASN A 40 -7.37 -16.40 -5.43
C ASN A 40 -8.12 -15.21 -6.04
N LEU A 41 -9.44 -15.32 -6.24
CA LEU A 41 -10.27 -14.22 -6.71
C LEU A 41 -10.31 -13.08 -5.68
N LEU A 42 -10.52 -13.40 -4.40
CA LEU A 42 -10.56 -12.43 -3.32
C LEU A 42 -9.21 -11.72 -3.16
N ASN A 43 -8.12 -12.47 -3.17
CA ASN A 43 -6.76 -11.92 -3.10
C ASN A 43 -6.47 -11.03 -4.31
N ALA A 44 -6.91 -11.40 -5.51
CA ALA A 44 -6.79 -10.55 -6.69
C ALA A 44 -7.57 -9.24 -6.52
N LYS A 45 -8.85 -9.30 -6.14
CA LYS A 45 -9.69 -8.10 -5.88
C LYS A 45 -9.01 -7.17 -4.87
N LEU A 46 -8.56 -7.71 -3.73
CA LEU A 46 -7.88 -6.96 -2.68
C LEU A 46 -6.56 -6.36 -3.17
N LEU A 47 -5.74 -7.12 -3.90
CA LEU A 47 -4.45 -6.67 -4.41
C LEU A 47 -4.61 -5.50 -5.39
N TYR A 48 -5.50 -5.62 -6.38
CA TYR A 48 -5.67 -4.58 -7.40
C TYR A 48 -6.37 -3.34 -6.86
N ALA A 49 -7.33 -3.50 -5.95
CA ALA A 49 -7.89 -2.37 -5.20
C ALA A 49 -6.79 -1.61 -4.43
N ASN A 50 -5.96 -2.33 -3.67
CA ASN A 50 -4.84 -1.74 -2.95
C ASN A 50 -3.83 -1.04 -3.86
N ARG A 51 -3.52 -1.63 -5.02
CA ARG A 51 -2.63 -1.00 -6.02
C ARG A 51 -3.20 0.32 -6.52
N LEU A 52 -4.50 0.38 -6.87
CA LEU A 52 -5.16 1.64 -7.24
C LEU A 52 -5.12 2.65 -6.10
N PHE A 53 -5.45 2.24 -4.88
CA PHE A 53 -5.50 3.14 -3.72
C PHE A 53 -4.14 3.68 -3.28
N ARG A 54 -3.05 2.96 -3.61
CA ARG A 54 -1.68 3.41 -3.37
C ARG A 54 -1.14 4.26 -4.52
N ALA A 55 -1.57 4.00 -5.75
CA ALA A 55 -1.09 4.73 -6.92
C ALA A 55 -1.76 6.12 -7.06
N TYR A 56 -3.02 6.25 -6.68
CA TYR A 56 -3.82 7.46 -6.91
C TYR A 56 -4.35 8.08 -5.61
N ASN A 57 -4.44 9.41 -5.58
CA ASN A 57 -5.11 10.15 -4.50
C ASN A 57 -6.64 10.13 -4.71
N LEU A 58 -7.27 9.03 -4.30
CA LEU A 58 -8.72 8.87 -4.37
C LEU A 58 -9.43 9.33 -3.10
N ASN A 59 -10.58 9.98 -3.26
CA ASN A 59 -11.52 10.25 -2.18
C ASN A 59 -12.27 8.95 -1.75
N ASN A 60 -13.00 8.99 -0.64
CA ASN A 60 -13.68 7.78 -0.13
C ASN A 60 -14.79 7.28 -1.06
N GLU A 61 -15.49 8.17 -1.76
CA GLU A 61 -16.54 7.80 -2.71
C GLU A 61 -15.98 7.08 -3.95
N GLN A 62 -14.85 7.56 -4.48
CA GLN A 62 -14.11 6.94 -5.57
C GLN A 62 -13.54 5.58 -5.15
N LYS A 63 -13.04 5.45 -3.91
CA LYS A 63 -12.61 4.15 -3.37
C LYS A 63 -13.78 3.17 -3.30
N ALA A 64 -14.95 3.59 -2.82
CA ALA A 64 -16.14 2.75 -2.79
C ALA A 64 -16.53 2.28 -4.19
N LYS A 65 -16.54 3.18 -5.19
CA LYS A 65 -16.81 2.84 -6.60
C LYS A 65 -15.80 1.85 -7.18
N VAL A 66 -14.52 1.96 -6.84
CA VAL A 66 -13.49 0.99 -7.26
C VAL A 66 -13.76 -0.38 -6.64
N VAL A 67 -14.10 -0.43 -5.34
CA VAL A 67 -14.43 -1.70 -4.67
C VAL A 67 -15.67 -2.33 -5.30
N GLU A 68 -16.74 -1.56 -5.54
CA GLU A 68 -17.97 -2.06 -6.14
C GLU A 68 -17.74 -2.66 -7.54
N ASN A 69 -16.95 -1.98 -8.38
CA ASN A 69 -16.63 -2.50 -9.72
C ASN A 69 -15.78 -3.78 -9.67
N LEU A 70 -14.83 -3.84 -8.74
CA LEU A 70 -14.01 -5.05 -8.54
C LEU A 70 -14.84 -6.19 -7.92
N ASP A 71 -15.82 -5.89 -7.08
CA ASP A 71 -16.66 -6.90 -6.45
C ASP A 71 -17.54 -7.64 -7.45
N ARG A 72 -18.05 -6.94 -8.47
CA ARG A 72 -18.85 -7.51 -9.58
C ARG A 72 -18.10 -8.53 -10.45
N THR A 73 -16.78 -8.63 -10.33
CA THR A 73 -15.98 -9.56 -11.15
C THR A 73 -16.04 -10.99 -10.63
N THR A 74 -16.07 -11.93 -11.56
CA THR A 74 -16.19 -13.38 -11.29
C THR A 74 -14.90 -14.15 -11.58
N SER A 75 -13.99 -13.57 -12.36
CA SER A 75 -12.71 -14.18 -12.74
C SER A 75 -11.52 -13.26 -12.50
N VAL A 76 -10.36 -13.85 -12.20
CA VAL A 76 -9.09 -13.12 -12.06
C VAL A 76 -8.74 -12.33 -13.33
N ARG A 77 -9.15 -12.82 -14.51
CA ARG A 77 -8.95 -12.11 -15.78
C ARG A 77 -9.80 -10.83 -15.83
N GLU A 78 -11.04 -10.88 -15.37
CA GLU A 78 -11.93 -9.72 -15.30
C GLU A 78 -11.41 -8.69 -14.30
N VAL A 79 -10.94 -9.13 -13.14
CA VAL A 79 -10.28 -8.25 -12.14
C VAL A 79 -9.13 -7.47 -12.79
N LYS A 80 -8.27 -8.17 -13.55
CA LYS A 80 -7.14 -7.55 -14.25
C LYS A 80 -7.60 -6.56 -15.32
N LEU A 81 -8.66 -6.89 -16.07
CA LEU A 81 -9.22 -6.02 -17.10
C LEU A 81 -9.81 -4.75 -16.47
N VAL A 82 -10.64 -4.90 -15.43
CA VAL A 82 -11.25 -3.78 -14.69
C VAL A 82 -10.18 -2.90 -14.05
N TYR A 83 -9.10 -3.49 -13.54
CA TYR A 83 -7.96 -2.71 -13.05
C TYR A 83 -7.31 -1.86 -14.16
N ALA A 84 -7.07 -2.45 -15.33
CA ALA A 84 -6.45 -1.73 -16.45
C ALA A 84 -7.33 -0.56 -16.91
N THR A 85 -8.64 -0.78 -17.06
CA THR A 85 -9.58 0.27 -17.46
C THR A 85 -9.72 1.37 -16.40
N LEU A 86 -9.76 1.01 -15.11
CA LEU A 86 -9.78 1.99 -14.01
C LEU A 86 -8.48 2.80 -13.95
N ALA A 87 -7.32 2.16 -14.10
CA ALA A 87 -6.03 2.86 -14.10
C ALA A 87 -5.88 3.82 -15.28
N GLU A 88 -6.31 3.40 -16.47
CA GLU A 88 -6.31 4.26 -17.67
C GLU A 88 -7.28 5.44 -17.52
N SER A 89 -8.51 5.20 -17.05
CA SER A 89 -9.48 6.29 -16.83
C SER A 89 -9.02 7.30 -15.78
N MET A 90 -8.33 6.86 -14.72
CA MET A 90 -7.74 7.75 -13.70
C MET A 90 -6.57 8.58 -14.23
N ASN A 91 -5.77 8.02 -15.15
CA ASN A 91 -4.71 8.78 -15.83
C ASN A 91 -5.30 9.83 -16.78
N PHE A 92 -6.39 9.51 -17.47
CA PHE A 92 -7.05 10.43 -18.41
C PHE A 92 -7.78 11.57 -17.71
N THR A 93 -8.45 11.28 -16.59
CA THR A 93 -9.21 12.27 -15.79
C THR A 93 -8.33 13.22 -14.98
N GLY A 94 -7.00 13.11 -15.07
CA GLY A 94 -6.07 13.96 -14.33
C GLY A 94 -6.04 13.68 -12.83
N THR A 95 -6.46 12.48 -12.40
CA THR A 95 -6.40 12.11 -10.99
C THR A 95 -4.94 12.12 -10.55
N GLU A 96 -4.60 12.94 -9.56
CA GLU A 96 -3.22 13.07 -9.12
C GLU A 96 -2.67 11.73 -8.67
N LYS A 97 -1.65 11.25 -9.39
CA LYS A 97 -0.83 10.14 -8.91
C LYS A 97 -0.21 10.56 -7.60
N ARG A 98 -0.19 9.66 -6.62
CA ARG A 98 0.54 9.89 -5.37
C ARG A 98 2.01 10.08 -5.72
N THR A 99 2.47 11.33 -5.73
CA THR A 99 3.88 11.64 -5.72
C THR A 99 4.44 11.05 -4.43
N LYS A 100 5.41 10.12 -4.52
CA LYS A 100 6.21 9.75 -3.35
C LYS A 100 6.65 11.07 -2.72
N LYS A 101 6.28 11.31 -1.45
CA LYS A 101 6.91 12.38 -0.68
C LYS A 101 8.39 12.09 -0.70
N VAL A 102 9.13 12.75 -1.60
CA VAL A 102 10.56 12.91 -1.43
C VAL A 102 10.63 13.67 -0.14
N VAL A 103 11.06 13.01 0.93
CA VAL A 103 11.48 13.72 2.13
C VAL A 103 12.64 14.57 1.63
N ALA A 104 12.33 15.80 1.23
CA ALA A 104 13.34 16.79 0.96
C ALA A 104 13.99 17.02 2.32
N GLU A 105 15.08 16.29 2.56
CA GLU A 105 15.93 16.48 3.71
C GLU A 105 16.22 17.97 3.79
N ALA A 106 15.62 18.63 4.79
CA ALA A 106 15.87 20.02 5.10
C ALA A 106 17.28 20.21 5.71
N ALA A 107 18.25 19.41 5.28
CA ALA A 107 19.66 19.48 5.65
C ALA A 107 20.33 20.75 5.13
N SER A 108 19.70 21.45 4.18
CA SER A 108 20.20 22.69 3.58
C SER A 108 19.50 23.96 4.09
N LYS A 109 18.60 23.88 5.09
CA LYS A 109 18.09 25.12 5.71
C LYS A 109 19.20 25.74 6.58
N PRO A 110 19.65 26.97 6.31
CA PRO A 110 20.68 27.61 7.10
C PRO A 110 20.18 27.78 8.54
N VAL A 111 20.89 27.16 9.49
CA VAL A 111 20.63 27.33 10.93
C VAL A 111 21.21 28.68 11.34
N ALA A 112 20.40 29.55 11.96
CA ALA A 112 20.86 30.84 12.47
C ALA A 112 21.98 30.62 13.50
N SER A 113 23.09 31.35 13.35
CA SER A 113 24.25 31.24 14.24
C SER A 113 23.87 31.59 15.68
N THR A 114 24.28 30.76 16.64
CA THR A 114 24.13 31.00 18.08
C THR A 114 25.29 31.80 18.67
N ALA A 115 26.14 32.39 17.83
CA ALA A 115 27.27 33.20 18.31
C ALA A 115 26.77 34.45 19.05
N PRO A 116 27.21 34.69 20.31
CA PRO A 116 26.82 35.89 21.05
C PRO A 116 27.40 37.14 20.38
N ALA A 117 26.59 38.19 20.27
CA ALA A 117 27.04 39.47 19.75
C ALA A 117 28.15 40.03 20.66
N LYS A 118 29.30 40.36 20.07
CA LYS A 118 30.44 40.92 20.79
C LYS A 118 30.12 42.39 21.10
N GLU A 119 29.60 42.67 22.30
CA GLU A 119 29.49 44.04 22.78
C GLU A 119 30.90 44.60 22.99
N ILE A 120 31.28 45.56 22.15
CA ILE A 120 32.55 46.28 22.29
C ILE A 120 32.35 47.29 23.42
N ILE A 121 32.76 46.91 24.63
CA ILE A 121 32.85 47.83 25.75
C ILE A 121 34.06 48.76 25.48
N SER A 122 33.83 49.87 24.77
CA SER A 122 34.84 50.91 24.63
C SER A 122 34.82 51.79 25.88
N GLU A 123 35.71 51.50 26.82
CA GLU A 123 35.95 52.40 27.94
C GLU A 123 36.52 53.74 27.42
N ASN A 124 35.78 54.81 27.68
CA ASN A 124 36.28 56.18 27.81
C ASN A 124 36.82 56.93 26.56
N THR A 125 36.21 56.75 25.37
CA THR A 125 36.48 57.63 24.20
C THR A 125 35.69 58.94 24.22
N ASN A 126 34.62 59.02 25.02
CA ASN A 126 33.71 60.18 25.03
C ASN A 126 34.29 61.41 25.74
N THR A 127 35.14 61.24 26.76
CA THR A 127 35.65 62.37 27.55
C THR A 127 36.59 63.28 26.75
N LEU A 128 37.42 62.70 25.88
CA LEU A 128 38.29 63.46 24.98
C LEU A 128 37.47 64.14 23.88
N ALA A 129 36.47 63.44 23.33
CA ALA A 129 35.59 63.96 22.28
C ALA A 129 34.73 65.14 22.78
N GLU A 130 34.23 65.07 24.03
CA GLU A 130 33.48 66.16 24.67
C GLU A 130 34.35 67.39 24.93
N ARG A 131 35.60 67.21 25.39
CA ARG A 131 36.60 68.29 25.53
C ARG A 131 36.85 69.01 24.20
N PHE A 132 37.04 68.27 23.11
CA PHE A 132 37.26 68.87 21.79
C PHE A 132 36.03 69.61 21.26
N LYS A 133 34.80 69.10 21.49
CA LYS A 133 33.56 69.83 21.17
C LYS A 133 33.45 71.15 21.93
N GLN A 134 33.80 71.14 23.22
CA GLN A 134 33.78 72.32 24.06
C GLN A 134 34.81 73.37 23.61
N LEU A 135 36.02 72.94 23.23
CA LEU A 135 37.07 73.81 22.68
C LEU A 135 36.71 74.39 21.30
N ALA A 136 35.99 73.62 20.48
CA ALA A 136 35.57 74.05 19.14
C ALA A 136 34.30 74.92 19.15
N ASN A 137 33.67 75.12 20.31
CA ASN A 137 32.39 75.83 20.47
C ASN A 137 31.27 75.25 19.57
N ILE A 138 31.30 73.94 19.36
CA ILE A 138 30.30 73.20 18.58
C ILE A 138 29.40 72.47 19.57
N LYS A 139 28.09 72.74 19.51
CA LYS A 139 27.08 72.08 20.33
C LYS A 139 26.67 70.74 19.74
#